data_AF-A0A9X8CPY9-F1
#
_entry.id   AF-A0A9X8CPY9-F1
#
_cell.length_a   1.000
_cell.length_b   1.000
_cell.length_c   1.000
_cell.angle_alpha   90.00
_cell.angle_beta   90.00
_cell.angle_gamma   90.00
#
_symmetry.space_group_name_H-M   'P 1'
#
loop_
_entity.id
_entity.type
_entity.pdbx_description
1 polymer ?
#
loop_
_entity_poly.entity_id
_entity_poly.type
_entity_poly.pdbx_seq_one_letter_code
_entity_poly.pdbx_strand_id
1 'polypeptide(L)'
;MLYQKLPIDADVTRTLDEDWRVARSTGTLSGTRSRVTFPLRYLHEDGSGPVEVTIRRTSRPTSGKQWSLALVDGDDGTGAVHEQVGLEGLPAADEGAWSDLSGASQQGTGAAATSPLREFAQFAVIGSWERTLGTLATMAAPERWNFPGEGVGGPSRYGILREYLTVTFHRAVEQGRIVTATDSSLAAFNTGLLTPFGEDVYAVFSPNAGDIPWKLDGFATTGSGELGARLAATLPELPQPASYLERVEDVVCQPGHMLILDTEALLGEKVGRLPRAFLAEQLAGSPEASRLLRDAMDAGDGRLGRTACRELARAIKADPNLYRHMSRALQDATTLSLRLAQASYRMAAPAFDPATSTMRLLLPLCLVDDGVADCAMSLELMPSGAYRGAAILSLPRAYACARVVSRDQPAWLSPEIVL
;
A
#
# COMPACT_ATOMS: atom_id res chain seq x y z
N MET A 1 28.72 1.16 4.94
CA MET A 1 27.68 0.12 5.04
C MET A 1 26.34 0.57 4.44
N LEU A 2 25.54 1.46 5.05
CA LEU A 2 24.23 1.85 4.46
C LEU A 2 24.33 2.50 3.07
N TYR A 3 25.29 3.41 2.85
CA TYR A 3 25.55 4.03 1.54
C TYR A 3 25.90 3.03 0.42
N GLN A 4 26.29 1.79 0.77
CA GLN A 4 26.62 0.75 -0.20
C GLN A 4 25.46 -0.24 -0.43
N LYS A 5 24.40 -0.16 0.39
CA LYS A 5 23.24 -1.06 0.34
C LYS A 5 21.97 -0.37 -0.18
N LEU A 6 21.80 0.92 0.12
CA LEU A 6 20.63 1.68 -0.31
C LEU A 6 20.71 2.08 -1.79
N PRO A 7 19.56 2.33 -2.46
CA PRO A 7 19.54 2.88 -3.82
C PRO A 7 20.38 4.14 -3.97
N ILE A 8 20.93 4.37 -5.17
CA ILE A 8 21.92 5.43 -5.41
C ILE A 8 21.38 6.85 -5.19
N ASP A 9 20.06 7.01 -5.32
CA ASP A 9 19.29 8.24 -5.13
C ASP A 9 18.75 8.41 -3.71
N ALA A 10 18.94 7.42 -2.83
CA ALA A 10 18.44 7.46 -1.46
C ALA A 10 19.27 8.42 -0.59
N ASP A 11 18.62 9.43 -0.01
CA ASP A 11 19.19 10.19 1.10
C ASP A 11 19.17 9.34 2.38
N VAL A 12 20.34 8.82 2.75
CA VAL A 12 20.52 7.95 3.92
C VAL A 12 20.12 8.64 5.21
N THR A 13 20.40 9.93 5.38
CA THR A 13 20.11 10.65 6.63
C THR A 13 18.62 10.86 6.76
N ARG A 14 17.98 11.35 5.68
CA ARG A 14 16.53 11.51 5.63
C ARG A 14 15.80 10.18 5.84
N THR A 15 16.26 9.10 5.20
CA THR A 15 15.69 7.76 5.36
C THR A 15 15.72 7.32 6.82
N LEU A 16 16.88 7.46 7.48
CA LEU A 16 17.03 7.10 8.88
C LEU A 16 16.11 7.91 9.78
N ASP A 17 16.02 9.23 9.58
CA ASP A 17 15.18 10.11 10.39
C ASP A 17 13.67 9.78 10.22
N GLU A 18 13.23 9.54 8.98
CA GLU A 18 11.85 9.17 8.68
C GLU A 18 11.49 7.78 9.23
N ASP A 19 12.31 6.76 8.98
CA ASP A 19 12.04 5.39 9.43
C ASP A 19 12.13 5.28 10.97
N TRP A 20 13.04 6.03 11.59
CA TRP A 20 13.10 6.18 13.05
C TRP A 20 11.81 6.78 13.64
N ARG A 21 11.25 7.81 12.99
CA ARG A 21 9.98 8.42 13.41
C ARG A 21 8.83 7.44 13.27
N VAL A 22 8.74 6.74 12.14
CA VAL A 22 7.71 5.71 11.91
C VAL A 22 7.78 4.64 12.99
N ALA A 23 8.98 4.15 13.30
CA ALA A 23 9.15 3.11 14.30
C ALA A 23 8.78 3.57 15.72
N ARG A 24 9.10 4.82 16.09
CA ARG A 24 8.62 5.44 17.35
C ARG A 24 7.11 5.59 17.41
N SER A 25 6.48 6.01 16.31
CA SER A 25 5.03 6.16 16.24
C SER A 25 4.31 4.82 16.39
N THR A 26 4.79 3.79 15.68
CA THR A 26 4.09 2.50 15.51
C THR A 26 4.53 1.42 16.51
N GLY A 27 5.43 1.77 17.43
CA GLY A 27 5.88 0.86 18.48
C GLY A 27 6.72 -0.31 17.97
N THR A 28 7.37 -0.18 16.81
CA THR A 28 8.24 -1.23 16.21
C THR A 28 9.71 -1.12 16.64
N LEU A 29 9.99 -0.35 17.70
CA LEU A 29 11.30 -0.26 18.32
C LEU A 29 11.59 -1.46 19.22
N SER A 30 12.84 -1.90 19.26
CA SER A 30 13.34 -2.89 20.22
C SER A 30 14.67 -2.45 20.85
N GLY A 31 15.09 -3.13 21.92
CA GLY A 31 16.35 -2.85 22.62
C GLY A 31 16.20 -2.10 23.94
N THR A 32 17.16 -1.22 24.23
CA THR A 32 17.33 -0.53 25.53
C THR A 32 17.44 0.98 25.38
N ARG A 33 17.40 1.72 26.49
CA ARG A 33 17.50 3.20 26.48
C ARG A 33 18.80 3.74 25.86
N SER A 34 19.88 2.97 25.82
CA SER A 34 21.17 3.37 25.25
C SER A 34 21.48 2.72 23.90
N ARG A 35 20.66 1.77 23.45
CA ARG A 35 20.85 1.03 22.19
C ARG A 35 19.49 0.57 21.67
N VAL A 36 19.03 1.16 20.58
CA VAL A 36 17.69 0.96 20.02
C VAL A 36 17.81 0.40 18.61
N THR A 37 17.02 -0.62 18.31
CA THR A 37 16.92 -1.23 16.99
C THR A 37 15.57 -0.91 16.37
N PHE A 38 15.55 -0.62 15.08
CA PHE A 38 14.33 -0.33 14.32
C PHE A 38 14.46 -0.77 12.86
N PRO A 39 13.35 -1.14 12.21
CA PRO A 39 13.35 -1.55 10.81
C PRO A 39 13.44 -0.35 9.86
N LEU A 40 14.14 -0.53 8.74
CA LEU A 40 14.09 0.37 7.60
C LEU A 40 13.01 -0.03 6.61
N ARG A 41 12.67 0.89 5.71
CA ARG A 41 11.76 0.66 4.58
C ARG A 41 12.31 -0.25 3.49
N TYR A 42 13.55 -0.69 3.61
CA TYR A 42 14.20 -1.56 2.64
C TYR A 42 14.25 -2.98 3.19
N LEU A 43 13.98 -3.97 2.33
CA LEU A 43 14.08 -5.38 2.65
C LEU A 43 15.49 -5.89 2.32
N HIS A 44 15.84 -7.05 2.87
CA HIS A 44 16.94 -7.86 2.37
C HIS A 44 16.74 -8.23 0.90
N GLU A 45 17.82 -8.56 0.19
CA GLU A 45 17.79 -8.84 -1.26
C GLU A 45 16.85 -10.01 -1.61
N ASP A 46 16.78 -11.01 -0.74
CA ASP A 46 15.89 -12.17 -0.84
C ASP A 46 14.43 -11.87 -0.43
N GLY A 47 14.16 -10.68 0.14
CA GLY A 47 12.85 -10.27 0.64
C GLY A 47 12.45 -10.89 1.98
N SER A 48 13.38 -11.54 2.70
CA SER A 48 13.12 -12.24 3.96
C SER A 48 12.60 -11.36 5.10
N GLY A 49 12.89 -10.06 5.06
CA GLY A 49 12.47 -9.09 6.07
C GLY A 49 13.07 -7.71 5.85
N PRO A 50 12.68 -6.72 6.66
CA PRO A 50 13.27 -5.38 6.62
C PRO A 50 14.70 -5.40 7.16
N VAL A 51 15.55 -4.58 6.57
CA VAL A 51 16.88 -4.27 7.12
C VAL A 51 16.71 -3.62 8.48
N GLU A 52 17.38 -4.15 9.49
CA GLU A 52 17.34 -3.62 10.85
C GLU A 52 18.53 -2.72 11.11
N VAL A 53 18.26 -1.53 11.66
CA VAL A 53 19.30 -0.59 12.06
C VAL A 53 19.30 -0.44 13.57
N THR A 54 20.50 -0.56 14.17
CA THR A 54 20.72 -0.27 15.58
C THR A 54 21.44 1.06 15.73
N ILE A 55 20.87 1.98 16.50
CA ILE A 55 21.53 3.21 16.94
C ILE A 55 21.93 3.11 18.42
N ARG A 56 23.05 3.72 18.78
CA ARG A 56 23.56 3.76 20.15
C ARG A 56 23.71 5.19 20.63
N ARG A 57 23.35 5.43 21.89
CA ARG A 57 23.60 6.68 22.58
C ARG A 57 25.05 6.75 23.04
N THR A 58 25.77 7.80 22.68
CA THR A 58 27.14 8.05 23.10
C THR A 58 27.18 9.04 24.26
N SER A 59 28.01 8.75 25.27
CA SER A 59 28.19 9.65 26.42
C SER A 59 29.03 10.89 26.08
N ARG A 60 29.82 10.83 25.00
CA ARG A 60 30.59 11.95 24.44
C ARG A 60 30.05 12.23 23.03
N PRO A 61 29.34 13.36 22.82
CA PRO A 61 28.81 13.70 21.51
C PRO A 61 29.95 13.82 20.50
N THR A 62 29.81 13.17 19.35
CA THR A 62 30.74 13.32 18.23
C THR A 62 30.06 14.25 17.22
N SER A 63 30.65 15.42 16.93
CA SER A 63 30.02 16.45 16.09
C SER A 63 28.64 16.90 16.60
N GLY A 64 28.46 17.00 17.92
CA GLY A 64 27.20 17.42 18.56
C GLY A 64 26.07 16.38 18.55
N LYS A 65 26.22 15.25 17.85
CA LYS A 65 25.22 14.18 17.82
C LYS A 65 25.41 13.22 19.01
N GLN A 66 24.35 13.02 19.80
CA GLN A 66 24.32 12.08 20.94
C GLN A 66 23.97 10.65 20.55
N TRP A 67 23.55 10.42 19.31
CA TRP A 67 23.21 9.12 18.76
C TRP A 67 24.05 8.86 17.52
N SER A 68 24.56 7.64 17.41
CA SER A 68 25.32 7.17 16.24
C SER A 68 24.78 5.83 15.77
N LEU A 69 24.81 5.61 14.45
CA LEU A 69 24.61 4.29 13.86
C LEU A 69 25.63 3.32 14.45
N ALA A 70 25.15 2.17 14.95
CA ALA A 70 25.98 1.17 15.60
C ALA A 70 26.02 -0.14 14.81
N LEU A 71 24.87 -0.63 14.32
CA LEU A 71 24.77 -1.88 13.56
C LEU A 71 23.79 -1.75 12.40
N VAL A 72 24.00 -2.55 11.36
CA VAL A 72 23.00 -2.88 10.33
C VAL A 72 22.91 -4.40 10.31
N ASP A 73 21.71 -4.95 10.50
CA ASP A 73 21.45 -6.39 10.60
C ASP A 73 22.31 -7.11 11.64
N GLY A 74 22.63 -6.42 12.74
CA GLY A 74 23.47 -6.94 13.81
C GLY A 74 24.99 -6.88 13.56
N ASP A 75 25.43 -6.47 12.37
CA ASP A 75 26.84 -6.30 12.00
C ASP A 75 27.30 -4.85 12.19
N ASP A 76 28.51 -4.66 12.73
CA ASP A 76 29.17 -3.36 12.90
C ASP A 76 30.04 -2.97 11.68
N GLY A 77 30.10 -3.83 10.66
CA GLY A 77 30.86 -3.64 9.44
C GLY A 77 32.32 -4.08 9.54
N THR A 78 32.71 -4.78 10.61
CA THR A 78 34.06 -5.38 10.76
C THR A 78 34.15 -6.81 10.23
N GLY A 79 33.03 -7.42 9.82
CA GLY A 79 32.96 -8.73 9.19
C GLY A 79 33.44 -8.74 7.72
N ALA A 80 34.03 -9.86 7.28
CA ALA A 80 34.63 -10.03 5.95
C ALA A 80 33.61 -10.24 4.80
N VAL A 81 32.30 -10.11 5.06
CA VAL A 81 31.24 -10.41 4.11
C VAL A 81 30.45 -9.14 3.82
N HIS A 82 30.98 -8.31 2.92
CA HIS A 82 30.18 -7.25 2.32
C HIS A 82 29.45 -7.84 1.12
N GLU A 83 28.19 -8.23 1.34
CA GLU A 83 27.28 -8.57 0.25
C GLU A 83 27.12 -7.33 -0.65
N GLN A 84 27.68 -7.40 -1.86
CA GLN A 84 27.57 -6.35 -2.85
C GLN A 84 26.14 -6.34 -3.37
N VAL A 85 25.36 -5.35 -2.94
CA VAL A 85 24.06 -5.09 -3.54
C VAL A 85 24.31 -4.53 -4.94
N GLY A 86 23.58 -5.04 -5.94
CA GLY A 86 23.66 -4.55 -7.32
C GLY A 86 23.38 -3.04 -7.44
N LEU A 87 23.63 -2.47 -8.63
CA LEU A 87 23.52 -1.03 -8.91
C LEU A 87 22.16 -0.38 -8.55
N GLU A 88 21.10 -1.17 -8.40
CA GLU A 88 19.74 -0.71 -8.07
C GLU A 88 19.50 -0.54 -6.55
N GLY A 89 20.38 -1.07 -5.71
CA GLY A 89 20.19 -1.06 -4.25
C GLY A 89 19.14 -2.05 -3.75
N LEU A 90 18.91 -2.04 -2.44
CA LEU A 90 17.99 -2.96 -1.78
C LEU A 90 16.52 -2.70 -2.17
N PRO A 91 15.69 -3.77 -2.23
CA PRO A 91 14.26 -3.66 -2.47
C PRO A 91 13.56 -2.80 -1.41
N ALA A 92 12.66 -1.90 -1.80
CA ALA A 92 11.73 -1.28 -0.86
C ALA A 92 10.66 -2.30 -0.40
N ALA A 93 10.23 -2.16 0.86
CA ALA A 93 9.11 -2.89 1.43
C ALA A 93 7.81 -2.46 0.74
N ASP A 94 6.86 -3.40 0.65
CA ASP A 94 5.51 -3.13 0.15
C ASP A 94 4.81 -2.11 1.06
N GLU A 95 4.36 -0.99 0.49
CA GLU A 95 3.70 0.09 1.24
C GLU A 95 2.18 -0.12 1.40
N GLY A 96 1.63 -1.22 0.86
CA GLY A 96 0.20 -1.55 0.89
C GLY A 96 -0.39 -1.68 -0.52
N ALA A 97 -1.64 -2.16 -0.61
CA ALA A 97 -2.32 -2.38 -1.89
C ALA A 97 -2.40 -1.14 -2.78
N TRP A 98 -2.50 0.06 -2.22
CA TRP A 98 -2.54 1.33 -2.94
C TRP A 98 -1.30 1.53 -3.82
N SER A 99 -0.14 1.01 -3.41
CA SER A 99 1.10 1.11 -4.19
C SER A 99 1.03 0.34 -5.52
N ASP A 100 0.03 -0.52 -5.67
CA ASP A 100 -0.23 -1.26 -6.90
C ASP A 100 -1.18 -0.54 -7.85
N LEU A 101 -1.85 0.53 -7.42
CA LEU A 101 -2.84 1.22 -8.25
C LEU A 101 -2.17 1.89 -9.44
N SER A 102 -0.96 2.41 -9.27
CA SER A 102 -0.21 3.14 -10.29
C SER A 102 0.69 2.25 -11.16
N GLY A 103 0.76 2.60 -12.45
CA GLY A 103 1.79 2.11 -13.34
C GLY A 103 3.15 2.69 -12.96
N ALA A 104 4.21 1.90 -13.14
CA ALA A 104 5.56 2.34 -12.84
C ALA A 104 5.99 3.48 -13.76
N SER A 105 5.88 4.72 -13.27
CA SER A 105 6.56 5.90 -13.78
C SER A 105 6.37 7.08 -12.82
N GLN A 106 6.74 6.89 -11.55
CA GLN A 106 7.02 8.00 -10.63
C GLN A 106 8.52 8.19 -10.32
N GLN A 107 9.42 7.42 -10.94
CA GLN A 107 10.87 7.70 -10.87
C GLN A 107 11.31 8.94 -11.68
N GLY A 108 10.41 9.56 -12.46
CA GLY A 108 10.72 10.72 -13.31
C GLY A 108 10.26 12.09 -12.78
N THR A 109 9.39 12.13 -11.77
CA THR A 109 8.94 13.38 -11.13
C THR A 109 9.49 13.38 -9.71
N GLY A 110 10.47 14.23 -9.42
CA GLY A 110 11.25 14.25 -8.17
C GLY A 110 10.50 14.54 -6.86
N ALA A 111 9.19 14.35 -6.80
CA ALA A 111 8.41 14.29 -5.57
C ALA A 111 7.99 12.84 -5.34
N ALA A 112 8.70 12.13 -4.46
CA ALA A 112 8.26 10.82 -4.00
C ALA A 112 6.87 10.95 -3.36
N ALA A 113 5.89 10.17 -3.82
CA ALA A 113 4.56 10.12 -3.22
C ALA A 113 4.67 9.92 -1.70
N THR A 114 3.87 10.68 -0.94
CA THR A 114 3.88 10.57 0.52
C THR A 114 3.14 9.30 0.91
N SER A 115 3.86 8.32 1.44
CA SER A 115 3.28 7.10 1.98
C SER A 115 2.20 7.43 3.05
N PRO A 116 0.92 7.01 2.88
CA PRO A 116 -0.15 7.31 3.84
C PRO A 116 0.17 6.82 5.26
N LEU A 117 0.83 5.67 5.37
CA LEU A 117 1.30 5.13 6.65
C LEU A 117 2.28 6.09 7.33
N ARG A 118 3.25 6.62 6.58
CA ARG A 118 4.26 7.53 7.11
C ARG A 118 3.68 8.87 7.48
N GLU A 119 2.75 9.39 6.69
CA GLU A 119 2.04 10.62 7.00
C GLU A 119 1.30 10.48 8.33
N PHE A 120 0.55 9.38 8.51
CA PHE A 120 -0.14 9.15 9.77
C PHE A 120 0.83 8.97 10.94
N ALA A 121 1.93 8.25 10.73
CA ALA A 121 2.97 8.07 11.74
C ALA A 121 3.73 9.35 12.10
N GLN A 122 3.81 10.32 11.19
CA GLN A 122 4.37 11.65 11.45
C GLN A 122 3.38 12.55 12.19
N PHE A 123 2.09 12.36 11.96
CA PHE A 123 1.03 13.10 12.64
C PHE A 123 0.88 12.69 14.10
N ALA A 124 0.78 11.38 14.37
CA ALA A 124 0.49 10.87 15.71
C ALA A 124 1.33 9.65 16.10
N VAL A 125 1.56 9.49 17.42
CA VAL A 125 2.01 8.23 18.02
C VAL A 125 0.81 7.28 18.05
N ILE A 126 0.88 6.20 17.26
CA ILE A 126 -0.19 5.22 17.05
C ILE A 126 -0.11 4.08 18.06
N GLY A 127 1.10 3.71 18.49
CA GLY A 127 1.36 2.53 19.28
C GLY A 127 1.23 1.23 18.46
N SER A 128 0.87 0.14 19.13
CA SER A 128 0.73 -1.17 18.49
C SER A 128 -0.44 -1.20 17.51
N TRP A 129 -0.15 -1.43 16.22
CA TRP A 129 -1.17 -1.60 15.18
C TRP A 129 -2.20 -2.68 15.52
N GLU A 130 -1.77 -3.83 16.03
CA GLU A 130 -2.69 -4.91 16.39
C GLU A 130 -3.74 -4.45 17.42
N ARG A 131 -3.30 -3.75 18.49
CA ARG A 131 -4.19 -3.24 19.52
C ARG A 131 -5.11 -2.14 18.98
N THR A 132 -4.54 -1.18 18.26
CA THR A 132 -5.25 -0.03 17.72
C THR A 132 -6.34 -0.49 16.74
N LEU A 133 -5.98 -1.33 15.77
CA LEU A 133 -6.91 -1.84 14.77
C LEU A 133 -7.93 -2.81 15.38
N GLY A 134 -7.53 -3.61 16.39
CA GLY A 134 -8.47 -4.45 17.13
C GLY A 134 -9.54 -3.65 17.85
N THR A 135 -9.19 -2.51 18.42
CA THR A 135 -10.14 -1.59 19.07
C THR A 135 -11.10 -0.99 18.05
N LEU A 136 -10.58 -0.50 16.92
CA LEU A 136 -11.39 0.03 15.83
C LEU A 136 -12.35 -1.01 15.25
N ALA A 137 -11.84 -2.20 14.92
CA ALA A 137 -12.63 -3.30 14.37
C ALA A 137 -13.74 -3.78 15.31
N THR A 138 -13.54 -3.66 16.63
CA THR A 138 -14.56 -4.01 17.63
C THR A 138 -15.65 -2.95 17.75
N MET A 139 -15.30 -1.67 17.56
CA MET A 139 -16.25 -0.55 17.63
C MET A 139 -17.08 -0.41 16.35
N ALA A 140 -16.47 -0.63 15.19
CA ALA A 140 -17.12 -0.51 13.89
C ALA A 140 -18.07 -1.69 13.60
N ALA A 141 -18.94 -1.51 12.60
CA ALA A 141 -19.78 -2.57 12.06
C ALA A 141 -18.91 -3.78 11.61
N PRO A 142 -19.34 -5.04 11.84
CA PRO A 142 -18.54 -6.21 11.51
C PRO A 142 -18.24 -6.31 10.01
N GLU A 143 -16.96 -6.50 9.68
CA GLU A 143 -16.44 -6.65 8.32
C GLU A 143 -15.18 -7.54 8.30
N ARG A 144 -14.80 -8.02 7.10
CA ARG A 144 -13.56 -8.78 6.88
C ARG A 144 -12.40 -7.81 6.66
N TRP A 145 -11.47 -7.77 7.61
CA TRP A 145 -10.36 -6.81 7.65
C TRP A 145 -8.97 -7.42 7.46
N ASN A 146 -8.89 -8.73 7.20
CA ASN A 146 -7.64 -9.46 7.03
C ASN A 146 -7.47 -9.87 5.57
N PHE A 147 -6.25 -9.86 5.06
CA PHE A 147 -5.95 -10.52 3.78
C PHE A 147 -6.06 -12.05 3.92
N PRO A 148 -6.20 -12.80 2.81
CA PRO A 148 -6.15 -14.26 2.84
C PRO A 148 -4.90 -14.77 3.54
N GLY A 149 -5.08 -15.68 4.49
CA GLY A 149 -3.99 -16.25 5.29
C GLY A 149 -3.56 -15.41 6.51
N GLU A 150 -4.08 -14.19 6.68
CA GLU A 150 -3.89 -13.41 7.91
C GLU A 150 -4.94 -13.79 8.98
N GLY A 151 -4.54 -13.82 10.25
CA GLY A 151 -5.41 -14.26 11.34
C GLY A 151 -4.84 -14.01 12.74
N VAL A 152 -5.48 -14.59 13.76
CA VAL A 152 -5.04 -14.50 15.15
C VAL A 152 -3.63 -15.08 15.28
N GLY A 153 -2.69 -14.29 15.82
CA GLY A 153 -1.27 -14.67 15.94
C GLY A 153 -0.41 -14.37 14.70
N GLY A 154 -0.98 -13.82 13.63
CA GLY A 154 -0.24 -13.39 12.44
C GLY A 154 0.34 -11.97 12.59
N PRO A 155 1.55 -11.68 12.07
CA PRO A 155 2.22 -10.37 12.20
C PRO A 155 1.50 -9.21 11.48
N SER A 156 0.55 -9.52 10.59
CA SER A 156 -0.16 -8.55 9.75
C SER A 156 -1.67 -8.50 10.00
N ARG A 157 -2.15 -8.97 11.17
CA ARG A 157 -3.58 -8.96 11.50
C ARG A 157 -4.18 -7.57 11.29
N TYR A 158 -5.35 -7.52 10.64
CA TYR A 158 -6.05 -6.32 10.19
C TYR A 158 -5.36 -5.53 9.07
N GLY A 159 -4.63 -6.20 8.17
CA GLY A 159 -3.92 -5.55 7.07
C GLY A 159 -4.78 -4.62 6.21
N ILE A 160 -6.01 -5.04 5.88
CA ILE A 160 -6.96 -4.25 5.07
C ILE A 160 -7.45 -3.03 5.86
N LEU A 161 -7.76 -3.20 7.16
CA LEU A 161 -8.22 -2.08 7.99
C LEU A 161 -7.10 -1.05 8.23
N ARG A 162 -5.86 -1.51 8.37
CA ARG A 162 -4.69 -0.61 8.45
C ARG A 162 -4.62 0.27 7.23
N GLU A 163 -4.70 -0.36 6.05
CA GLU A 163 -4.64 0.34 4.78
C GLU A 163 -5.80 1.33 4.65
N TYR A 164 -7.03 0.87 4.88
CA TYR A 164 -8.23 1.71 4.92
C TYR A 164 -8.02 2.95 5.79
N LEU A 165 -7.58 2.77 7.03
CA LEU A 165 -7.41 3.87 7.98
C LEU A 165 -6.33 4.85 7.53
N THR A 166 -5.19 4.37 7.04
CA THR A 166 -4.08 5.23 6.59
C THR A 166 -4.44 6.04 5.34
N VAL A 167 -5.08 5.42 4.34
CA VAL A 167 -5.52 6.12 3.12
C VAL A 167 -6.66 7.10 3.42
N THR A 168 -7.58 6.74 4.32
CA THR A 168 -8.64 7.65 4.77
C THR A 168 -8.08 8.84 5.53
N PHE A 169 -7.08 8.61 6.41
CA PHE A 169 -6.38 9.70 7.09
C PHE A 169 -5.68 10.63 6.09
N HIS A 170 -4.96 10.09 5.11
CA HIS A 170 -4.33 10.87 4.05
C HIS A 170 -5.33 11.75 3.31
N ARG A 171 -6.46 11.18 2.88
CA ARG A 171 -7.54 11.94 2.21
C ARG A 171 -8.15 12.99 3.13
N ALA A 172 -8.30 12.70 4.43
CA ALA A 172 -8.82 13.65 5.40
C ALA A 172 -7.86 14.83 5.62
N VAL A 173 -6.55 14.60 5.64
CA VAL A 173 -5.53 15.68 5.68
C VAL A 173 -5.63 16.55 4.43
N GLU A 174 -5.65 15.93 3.25
CA GLU A 174 -5.76 16.63 1.96
C GLU A 174 -7.00 17.54 1.90
N GLN A 175 -8.12 17.08 2.46
CA GLN A 175 -9.40 17.81 2.46
C GLN A 175 -9.58 18.76 3.66
N GLY A 176 -8.57 18.90 4.52
CA GLY A 176 -8.65 19.74 5.72
C GLY A 176 -9.70 19.26 6.74
N ARG A 177 -9.94 17.94 6.83
CA ARG A 177 -10.97 17.31 7.68
C ARG A 177 -10.45 16.81 9.02
N ILE A 178 -9.20 17.17 9.36
CA ILE A 178 -8.68 17.02 10.72
C ILE A 178 -9.09 18.27 11.51
N VAL A 179 -9.88 18.09 12.56
CA VAL A 179 -10.32 19.20 13.41
C VAL A 179 -9.48 19.23 14.68
N THR A 180 -8.92 20.39 14.98
CA THR A 180 -8.15 20.65 16.20
C THR A 180 -8.89 21.66 17.07
N ALA A 181 -8.96 21.39 18.37
CA ALA A 181 -9.51 22.30 19.37
C ALA A 181 -8.77 23.65 19.38
N THR A 182 -9.47 24.74 19.69
CA THR A 182 -8.87 26.09 19.71
C THR A 182 -7.72 26.21 20.71
N ASP A 183 -7.77 25.46 21.82
CA ASP A 183 -6.73 25.40 22.84
C ASP A 183 -5.63 24.36 22.54
N SER A 184 -5.68 23.73 21.37
CA SER A 184 -4.81 22.62 20.95
C SER A 184 -4.83 21.41 21.90
N SER A 185 -5.84 21.25 22.77
CA SER A 185 -5.91 20.15 23.74
C SER A 185 -6.35 18.82 23.13
N LEU A 186 -6.93 18.86 21.93
CA LEU A 186 -7.50 17.70 21.24
C LEU A 186 -7.46 17.90 19.74
N ALA A 187 -7.17 16.84 19.00
CA ALA A 187 -7.47 16.75 17.57
C ALA A 187 -8.33 15.51 17.31
N ALA A 188 -9.10 15.51 16.23
CA ALA A 188 -9.85 14.34 15.79
C ALA A 188 -10.07 14.33 14.28
N PHE A 189 -10.31 13.14 13.73
CA PHE A 189 -10.86 12.98 12.39
C PHE A 189 -11.91 11.87 12.37
N ASN A 190 -12.85 11.96 11.44
CA ASN A 190 -13.85 10.93 11.21
C ASN A 190 -13.24 9.81 10.36
N THR A 191 -13.27 8.57 10.87
CA THR A 191 -12.67 7.41 10.20
C THR A 191 -13.44 6.94 8.97
N GLY A 192 -14.66 7.44 8.74
CA GLY A 192 -15.56 6.97 7.69
C GLY A 192 -16.24 5.63 8.00
N LEU A 193 -15.90 4.99 9.12
CA LEU A 193 -16.56 3.78 9.60
C LEU A 193 -17.72 4.14 10.54
N LEU A 194 -18.75 3.30 10.49
CA LEU A 194 -19.92 3.39 11.35
C LEU A 194 -19.91 2.25 12.37
N THR A 195 -20.49 2.48 13.54
CA THR A 195 -20.86 1.41 14.48
C THR A 195 -21.98 0.53 13.90
N PRO A 196 -22.29 -0.63 14.49
CA PRO A 196 -23.47 -1.41 14.12
C PRO A 196 -24.80 -0.65 14.22
N PHE A 197 -24.83 0.46 14.96
CA PHE A 197 -26.00 1.32 15.14
C PHE A 197 -26.03 2.52 14.18
N GLY A 198 -25.05 2.65 13.28
CA GLY A 198 -24.98 3.73 12.30
C GLY A 198 -24.38 5.03 12.82
N GLU A 199 -23.65 4.99 13.94
CA GLU A 199 -22.96 6.16 14.49
C GLU A 199 -21.55 6.28 13.92
N ASP A 200 -21.09 7.51 13.65
CA ASP A 200 -19.73 7.78 13.21
C ASP A 200 -18.69 7.35 14.25
N VAL A 201 -17.59 6.76 13.77
CA VAL A 201 -16.41 6.44 14.57
C VAL A 201 -15.32 7.47 14.30
N TYR A 202 -14.91 8.19 15.34
CA TYR A 202 -13.85 9.20 15.29
C TYR A 202 -12.56 8.68 15.90
N ALA A 203 -11.41 8.99 15.29
CA ALA A 203 -10.12 8.84 15.93
C ALA A 203 -9.80 10.11 16.73
N VAL A 204 -9.43 9.95 18.00
CA VAL A 204 -9.23 11.07 18.93
C VAL A 204 -7.78 11.12 19.38
N PHE A 205 -7.19 12.31 19.37
CA PHE A 205 -5.79 12.55 19.68
C PHE A 205 -5.61 13.54 20.82
N SER A 206 -4.57 13.32 21.62
CA SER A 206 -4.07 14.26 22.62
C SER A 206 -2.69 14.80 22.21
N PRO A 207 -2.30 16.01 22.67
CA PRO A 207 -0.96 16.54 22.46
C PRO A 207 0.10 15.61 23.02
N ASN A 208 1.17 15.43 22.26
CA ASN A 208 2.31 14.62 22.65
C ASN A 208 3.56 15.48 22.78
N ALA A 209 4.34 15.26 23.84
CA ALA A 209 5.63 15.90 24.00
C ALA A 209 6.67 15.22 23.09
N GLY A 210 7.12 15.91 22.05
CA GLY A 210 8.13 15.39 21.13
C GLY A 210 8.05 16.01 19.75
N ASP A 211 8.71 15.37 18.79
CA ASP A 211 8.68 15.76 17.37
C ASP A 211 7.50 15.15 16.60
N ILE A 212 6.80 14.19 17.20
CA ILE A 212 5.47 13.73 16.76
C ILE A 212 4.45 14.44 17.64
N PRO A 213 3.64 15.37 17.10
CA PRO A 213 2.88 16.33 17.90
C PRO A 213 1.66 15.74 18.59
N TRP A 214 1.11 14.64 18.07
CA TRP A 214 -0.10 14.03 18.61
C TRP A 214 0.15 12.61 19.10
N LYS A 215 -0.75 12.11 19.94
CA LYS A 215 -0.85 10.71 20.35
C LYS A 215 -2.28 10.26 20.13
N LEU A 216 -2.46 9.10 19.50
CA LEU A 216 -3.76 8.48 19.34
C LEU A 216 -4.21 7.92 20.70
N ASP A 217 -5.29 8.50 21.25
CA ASP A 217 -5.87 8.03 22.51
C ASP A 217 -6.83 6.85 22.29
N GLY A 218 -7.50 6.83 21.14
CA GLY A 218 -8.40 5.75 20.75
C GLY A 218 -9.47 6.19 19.77
N PHE A 219 -10.54 5.41 19.72
CA PHE A 219 -11.71 5.65 18.89
C PHE A 219 -12.94 5.91 19.74
N ALA A 220 -13.84 6.77 19.28
CA ALA A 220 -15.04 7.12 20.01
C ALA A 220 -16.20 7.44 19.07
N THR A 221 -17.43 7.19 19.53
CA THR A 221 -18.63 7.86 19.03
C THR A 221 -18.88 9.13 19.85
N THR A 222 -19.64 10.06 19.31
CA THR A 222 -20.01 11.29 20.02
C THR A 222 -20.87 10.97 21.24
N GLY A 223 -20.46 11.45 22.42
CA GLY A 223 -21.25 11.30 23.65
C GLY A 223 -21.18 9.93 24.33
N SER A 224 -20.35 9.00 23.85
CA SER A 224 -20.11 7.71 24.51
C SER A 224 -18.73 7.65 25.19
N GLY A 225 -18.72 7.25 26.45
CA GLY A 225 -17.49 7.12 27.25
C GLY A 225 -16.73 8.42 27.45
N GLU A 226 -15.53 8.32 28.01
CA GLU A 226 -14.68 9.47 28.32
C GLU A 226 -14.22 10.20 27.05
N LEU A 227 -13.76 9.47 26.03
CA LEU A 227 -13.28 10.06 24.78
C LEU A 227 -14.40 10.75 24.00
N GLY A 228 -15.60 10.16 23.94
CA GLY A 228 -16.74 10.76 23.26
C GLY A 228 -17.26 12.01 23.97
N ALA A 229 -17.26 12.01 25.31
CA ALA A 229 -17.58 13.20 26.11
C ALA A 229 -16.55 14.32 25.89
N ARG A 230 -15.26 13.98 25.87
CA ARG A 230 -14.17 14.93 25.60
C ARG A 230 -14.26 15.51 24.19
N LEU A 231 -14.53 14.68 23.19
CA LEU A 231 -14.74 15.11 21.81
C LEU A 231 -15.86 16.15 21.71
N ALA A 232 -17.02 15.86 22.30
CA ALA A 232 -18.19 16.74 22.25
C ALA A 232 -18.03 18.03 23.08
N ALA A 233 -17.27 17.99 24.17
CA ALA A 233 -17.04 19.15 25.03
C ALA A 233 -15.97 20.11 24.48
N THR A 234 -15.01 19.59 23.72
CA THR A 234 -13.81 20.34 23.32
C THR A 234 -13.85 20.82 21.87
N LEU A 235 -14.44 20.06 20.94
CA LEU A 235 -14.48 20.47 19.53
C LEU A 235 -15.67 21.39 19.24
N PRO A 236 -15.45 22.49 18.50
CA PRO A 236 -16.54 23.38 18.11
C PRO A 236 -17.49 22.71 17.10
N GLU A 237 -16.93 21.89 16.21
CA GLU A 237 -17.65 21.09 15.23
C GLU A 237 -16.96 19.74 15.09
N LEU A 238 -17.75 18.71 14.78
CA LEU A 238 -17.21 17.38 14.56
C LEU A 238 -16.58 17.27 13.17
N PRO A 239 -15.45 16.56 13.03
CA PRO A 239 -14.81 16.39 11.74
C PRO A 239 -15.75 15.65 10.77
N GLN A 240 -15.83 16.14 9.53
CA GLN A 240 -16.59 15.47 8.47
C GLN A 240 -15.82 14.24 7.95
N PRO A 241 -16.52 13.17 7.50
CA PRO A 241 -15.86 12.02 6.88
C PRO A 241 -15.17 12.44 5.58
N ALA A 242 -14.11 11.74 5.17
CA ALA A 242 -13.48 11.94 3.86
C ALA A 242 -14.45 11.64 2.69
N SER A 243 -14.27 12.32 1.55
CA SER A 243 -15.10 12.14 0.35
C SER A 243 -14.20 11.84 -0.85
N TYR A 244 -14.65 10.91 -1.68
CA TYR A 244 -13.85 10.40 -2.79
C TYR A 244 -14.43 10.74 -4.15
N LEU A 245 -15.73 10.49 -4.33
CA LEU A 245 -16.42 10.70 -5.59
C LEU A 245 -16.85 12.16 -5.73
N GLU A 246 -16.38 12.81 -6.79
CA GLU A 246 -16.72 14.19 -7.15
C GLU A 246 -17.49 14.25 -8.48
N ARG A 247 -17.30 13.25 -9.34
CA ARG A 247 -17.85 13.17 -10.69
C ARG A 247 -18.41 11.77 -10.97
N VAL A 248 -19.29 11.68 -11.98
CA VAL A 248 -19.84 10.38 -12.41
C VAL A 248 -18.74 9.47 -12.97
N GLU A 249 -17.72 10.06 -13.60
CA GLU A 249 -16.59 9.32 -14.18
C GLU A 249 -15.71 8.63 -13.11
N ASP A 250 -15.84 9.00 -11.84
CA ASP A 250 -15.10 8.38 -10.73
C ASP A 250 -15.61 6.97 -10.40
N VAL A 251 -16.80 6.61 -10.88
CA VAL A 251 -17.44 5.31 -10.62
C VAL A 251 -18.01 4.65 -11.88
N VAL A 252 -18.23 5.40 -12.96
CA VAL A 252 -18.83 4.88 -14.20
C VAL A 252 -17.84 4.96 -15.36
N CYS A 253 -17.58 3.81 -15.99
CA CYS A 253 -16.85 3.74 -17.27
C CYS A 253 -17.69 4.37 -18.39
N GLN A 254 -17.17 5.41 -19.02
CA GLN A 254 -17.84 6.13 -20.09
C GLN A 254 -17.55 5.49 -21.46
N PRO A 255 -18.54 5.43 -22.37
CA PRO A 255 -18.32 4.98 -23.75
C PRO A 255 -17.56 6.03 -24.57
N GLY A 256 -16.94 5.62 -25.68
CA GLY A 256 -16.28 6.52 -26.62
C GLY A 256 -14.85 6.96 -26.23
N HIS A 257 -14.39 6.60 -25.03
CA HIS A 257 -13.01 6.82 -24.59
C HIS A 257 -12.08 5.73 -25.15
N MET A 258 -10.90 6.12 -25.62
CA MET A 258 -9.88 5.16 -26.08
C MET A 258 -9.29 4.40 -24.89
N LEU A 259 -9.00 3.11 -25.07
CA LEU A 259 -8.25 2.29 -24.11
C LEU A 259 -6.81 2.15 -24.56
N ILE A 260 -5.87 2.55 -23.71
CA ILE A 260 -4.43 2.44 -23.94
C ILE A 260 -3.83 1.61 -22.81
N LEU A 261 -3.25 0.47 -23.15
CA LEU A 261 -2.51 -0.34 -22.18
C LEU A 261 -1.02 -0.01 -22.23
N ASP A 262 -0.44 0.21 -21.06
CA ASP A 262 1.01 0.31 -20.89
C ASP A 262 1.62 -1.10 -20.87
N THR A 263 1.67 -1.73 -22.04
CA THR A 263 2.13 -3.13 -22.16
C THR A 263 3.59 -3.30 -21.73
N GLU A 264 4.39 -2.24 -21.84
CA GLU A 264 5.77 -2.26 -21.37
C GLU A 264 5.86 -2.39 -19.85
N ALA A 265 5.06 -1.63 -19.11
CA ALA A 265 4.96 -1.76 -17.66
C ALA A 265 4.31 -3.09 -17.25
N LEU A 266 3.22 -3.48 -17.93
CA LEU A 266 2.45 -4.69 -17.59
C LEU A 266 3.26 -5.99 -17.79
N LEU A 267 3.94 -6.12 -18.94
CA LEU A 267 4.74 -7.31 -19.28
C LEU A 267 6.20 -7.20 -18.81
N GLY A 268 6.62 -6.01 -18.37
CA GLY A 268 7.91 -5.77 -17.74
C GLY A 268 7.84 -5.99 -16.23
N GLU A 269 7.48 -4.94 -15.51
CA GLU A 269 7.58 -4.90 -14.05
C GLU A 269 6.45 -5.64 -13.35
N LYS A 270 5.29 -5.76 -14.01
CA LYS A 270 4.09 -6.35 -13.42
C LYS A 270 3.84 -7.79 -13.87
N VAL A 271 4.75 -8.41 -14.63
CA VAL A 271 4.56 -9.78 -15.15
C VAL A 271 4.28 -10.80 -14.04
N GLY A 272 4.92 -10.65 -12.87
CA GLY A 272 4.71 -11.52 -11.71
C GLY A 272 3.34 -11.41 -11.04
N ARG A 273 2.51 -10.43 -11.45
CA ARG A 273 1.13 -10.22 -10.96
C ARG A 273 0.09 -10.84 -11.87
N LEU A 274 0.49 -11.35 -13.04
CA LEU A 274 -0.40 -12.06 -13.93
C LEU A 274 -0.72 -13.46 -13.39
N PRO A 275 -1.90 -14.01 -13.69
CA PRO A 275 -2.28 -15.34 -13.24
C PRO A 275 -1.32 -16.39 -13.78
N ARG A 276 -0.95 -17.35 -12.94
CA ARG A 276 0.06 -18.36 -13.31
C ARG A 276 -0.41 -19.31 -14.40
N ALA A 277 -1.70 -19.66 -14.42
CA ALA A 277 -2.27 -20.45 -15.50
C ALA A 277 -2.21 -19.70 -16.83
N PHE A 278 -2.54 -18.40 -16.83
CA PHE A 278 -2.39 -17.54 -18.01
C PHE A 278 -0.93 -17.50 -18.48
N LEU A 279 0.03 -17.25 -17.58
CA LEU A 279 1.46 -17.27 -17.95
C LEU A 279 1.87 -18.63 -18.51
N ALA A 280 1.49 -19.75 -17.89
CA ALA A 280 1.84 -21.08 -18.35
C ALA A 280 1.30 -21.37 -19.77
N GLU A 281 0.08 -20.95 -20.07
CA GLU A 281 -0.53 -21.10 -21.39
C GLU A 281 0.17 -20.22 -22.43
N GLN A 282 0.32 -18.92 -22.16
CA GLN A 282 0.88 -17.95 -23.10
C GLN A 282 2.35 -18.24 -23.43
N LEU A 283 3.11 -18.77 -22.45
CA LEU A 283 4.54 -19.05 -22.60
C LEU A 283 4.84 -20.43 -23.17
N ALA A 284 3.84 -21.29 -23.39
CA ALA A 284 4.02 -22.68 -23.82
C ALA A 284 4.80 -22.81 -25.15
N GLY A 285 4.67 -21.82 -26.04
CA GLY A 285 5.38 -21.76 -27.31
C GLY A 285 6.86 -21.34 -27.22
N SER A 286 7.32 -20.88 -26.05
CA SER A 286 8.71 -20.45 -25.80
C SER A 286 9.38 -21.38 -24.78
N PRO A 287 10.30 -22.28 -25.22
CA PRO A 287 10.97 -23.21 -24.32
C PRO A 287 11.75 -22.52 -23.20
N GLU A 288 12.38 -21.38 -23.50
CA GLU A 288 13.14 -20.59 -22.55
C GLU A 288 12.24 -19.97 -21.48
N ALA A 289 11.19 -19.24 -21.89
CA ALA A 289 10.27 -18.59 -20.95
C ALA A 289 9.48 -19.62 -20.12
N SER A 290 9.09 -20.74 -20.73
CA SER A 290 8.46 -21.87 -20.03
C SER A 290 9.39 -22.48 -18.97
N ARG A 291 10.69 -22.60 -19.24
CA ARG A 291 11.66 -23.09 -18.26
C ARG A 291 11.81 -22.09 -17.11
N LEU A 292 11.99 -20.81 -17.41
CA LEU A 292 12.11 -19.76 -16.39
C LEU A 292 10.88 -19.73 -15.46
N LEU A 293 9.66 -19.87 -16.01
CA LEU A 293 8.45 -19.95 -15.20
C LEU A 293 8.47 -21.17 -14.27
N ARG A 294 8.84 -22.36 -14.78
CA ARG A 294 8.91 -23.58 -13.95
C ARG A 294 9.95 -23.48 -12.86
N ASP A 295 11.18 -23.09 -13.20
CA ASP A 295 12.28 -22.95 -12.24
C ASP A 295 11.89 -21.97 -11.12
N ALA A 296 11.20 -20.88 -11.48
CA ALA A 296 10.71 -19.92 -10.51
C ALA A 296 9.53 -20.43 -9.66
N MET A 297 8.74 -21.38 -10.16
CA MET A 297 7.67 -22.03 -9.40
C MET A 297 8.22 -23.07 -8.42
N ASP A 298 9.28 -23.79 -8.78
CA ASP A 298 9.92 -24.81 -7.94
C ASP A 298 10.73 -24.19 -6.79
N ALA A 299 11.14 -22.93 -6.94
CA ALA A 299 12.02 -22.23 -6.01
C ALA A 299 11.33 -21.54 -4.80
N GLY A 300 10.00 -21.63 -4.59
CA GLY A 300 9.40 -20.93 -3.44
C GLY A 300 7.90 -21.11 -3.14
N ASP A 301 7.42 -20.34 -2.15
CA ASP A 301 6.08 -20.33 -1.53
C ASP A 301 4.94 -19.82 -2.43
N GLY A 302 5.11 -19.90 -3.75
CA GLY A 302 4.05 -19.59 -4.69
C GLY A 302 3.92 -18.12 -5.10
N ARG A 303 4.96 -17.29 -4.94
CA ARG A 303 5.10 -15.98 -5.61
C ARG A 303 6.36 -15.98 -6.46
N LEU A 304 6.30 -15.31 -7.62
CA LEU A 304 7.47 -15.13 -8.47
C LEU A 304 8.43 -14.14 -7.79
N GLY A 305 9.63 -14.61 -7.46
CA GLY A 305 10.69 -13.76 -6.91
C GLY A 305 11.06 -12.62 -7.88
N ARG A 306 11.69 -11.56 -7.35
CA ARG A 306 12.06 -10.38 -8.14
C ARG A 306 12.98 -10.72 -9.32
N THR A 307 13.99 -11.55 -9.10
CA THR A 307 14.93 -12.00 -10.13
C THR A 307 14.20 -12.80 -11.21
N ALA A 308 13.36 -13.75 -10.82
CA ALA A 308 12.56 -14.54 -11.74
C ALA A 308 11.61 -13.67 -12.59
N CYS A 309 10.93 -12.68 -11.99
CA CYS A 309 10.10 -11.73 -12.73
C CYS A 309 10.92 -10.98 -13.80
N ARG A 310 12.14 -10.55 -13.47
CA ARG A 310 13.02 -9.82 -14.40
C ARG A 310 13.51 -10.69 -15.55
N GLU A 311 13.93 -11.91 -15.25
CA GLU A 311 14.37 -12.87 -16.27
C GLU A 311 13.21 -13.22 -17.20
N LEU A 312 12.03 -13.46 -16.64
CA LEU A 312 10.83 -13.75 -17.40
C LEU A 312 10.42 -12.56 -18.30
N ALA A 313 10.39 -11.35 -17.75
CA ALA A 313 10.12 -10.13 -18.49
C ALA A 313 11.13 -9.90 -19.63
N ARG A 314 12.42 -10.15 -19.38
CA ARG A 314 13.47 -10.05 -20.39
C ARG A 314 13.27 -11.09 -21.51
N ALA A 315 12.94 -12.33 -21.16
CA ALA A 315 12.66 -13.38 -22.14
C ALA A 315 11.43 -13.04 -23.00
N ILE A 316 10.37 -12.51 -22.40
CA ILE A 316 9.17 -12.04 -23.13
C ILE A 316 9.51 -10.89 -24.08
N LYS A 317 10.27 -9.88 -23.60
CA LYS A 317 10.66 -8.72 -24.42
C LYS A 317 11.63 -9.09 -25.56
N ALA A 318 12.44 -10.13 -25.39
CA ALA A 318 13.38 -10.60 -26.39
C ALA A 318 12.71 -11.32 -27.58
N ASP A 319 11.46 -11.80 -27.41
CA ASP A 319 10.66 -12.45 -28.44
C ASP A 319 9.50 -11.53 -28.90
N PRO A 320 9.61 -10.86 -30.07
CA PRO A 320 8.56 -9.96 -30.57
C PRO A 320 7.23 -10.65 -30.88
N ASN A 321 7.21 -11.96 -31.13
CA ASN A 321 5.96 -12.69 -31.37
C ASN A 321 5.24 -12.95 -30.04
N LEU A 322 5.98 -13.43 -29.04
CA LEU A 322 5.46 -13.66 -27.70
C LEU A 322 4.96 -12.35 -27.08
N TYR A 323 5.76 -11.29 -27.14
CA TYR A 323 5.37 -9.97 -26.62
C TYR A 323 4.06 -9.47 -27.25
N ARG A 324 3.93 -9.57 -28.58
CA ARG A 324 2.71 -9.16 -29.30
C ARG A 324 1.51 -10.03 -28.93
N HIS A 325 1.70 -11.34 -28.76
CA HIS A 325 0.65 -12.25 -28.35
C HIS A 325 0.12 -11.87 -26.96
N MET A 326 1.00 -11.76 -25.97
CA MET A 326 0.61 -11.40 -24.60
C MET A 326 -0.03 -10.01 -24.55
N SER A 327 0.52 -9.04 -25.29
CA SER A 327 -0.07 -7.70 -25.41
C SER A 327 -1.49 -7.74 -25.94
N ARG A 328 -1.74 -8.56 -26.97
CA ARG A 328 -3.07 -8.72 -27.56
C ARG A 328 -4.03 -9.41 -26.59
N ALA A 329 -3.60 -10.46 -25.90
CA ALA A 329 -4.43 -11.14 -24.91
C ALA A 329 -4.88 -10.18 -23.78
N LEU A 330 -3.96 -9.36 -23.26
CA LEU A 330 -4.30 -8.34 -22.26
C LEU A 330 -5.23 -7.25 -22.84
N GLN A 331 -5.00 -6.81 -24.06
CA GLN A 331 -5.84 -5.83 -24.74
C GLN A 331 -7.26 -6.36 -24.94
N ASP A 332 -7.41 -7.60 -25.41
CA ASP A 332 -8.69 -8.24 -25.69
C ASP A 332 -9.49 -8.44 -24.39
N ALA A 333 -8.85 -8.97 -23.34
CA ALA A 333 -9.46 -9.13 -22.02
C ALA A 333 -9.90 -7.81 -21.38
N THR A 334 -9.03 -6.78 -21.43
CA THR A 334 -9.37 -5.46 -20.88
C THR A 334 -10.47 -4.77 -21.67
N THR A 335 -10.46 -4.90 -23.00
CA THR A 335 -11.50 -4.34 -23.87
C THR A 335 -12.86 -4.95 -23.58
N LEU A 336 -12.92 -6.28 -23.40
CA LEU A 336 -14.14 -6.98 -23.02
C LEU A 336 -14.64 -6.49 -21.65
N SER A 337 -13.75 -6.43 -20.65
CA SER A 337 -14.09 -5.98 -19.31
C SER A 337 -14.61 -4.53 -19.28
N LEU A 338 -13.94 -3.62 -20.00
CA LEU A 338 -14.37 -2.23 -20.14
C LEU A 338 -15.74 -2.13 -20.80
N ARG A 339 -16.02 -2.94 -21.83
CA ARG A 339 -17.32 -2.98 -22.49
C ARG A 339 -18.43 -3.45 -21.54
N LEU A 340 -18.15 -4.47 -20.72
CA LEU A 340 -19.10 -4.93 -19.70
C LEU A 340 -19.34 -3.86 -18.63
N ALA A 341 -18.29 -3.14 -18.23
CA ALA A 341 -18.40 -2.04 -17.28
C ALA A 341 -19.16 -0.82 -17.82
N GLN A 342 -19.05 -0.54 -19.11
CA GLN A 342 -19.88 0.48 -19.78
C GLN A 342 -21.36 0.05 -19.88
N ALA A 343 -21.63 -1.26 -19.95
CA ALA A 343 -23.01 -1.76 -19.96
C ALA A 343 -23.66 -1.79 -18.56
N SER A 344 -22.86 -1.85 -17.49
CA SER A 344 -23.34 -1.87 -16.10
C SER A 344 -22.39 -1.12 -15.18
N TYR A 345 -22.86 0.00 -14.64
CA TYR A 345 -22.11 0.83 -13.69
C TYR A 345 -21.68 0.09 -12.41
N ARG A 346 -22.29 -1.05 -12.10
CA ARG A 346 -21.95 -1.87 -10.93
C ARG A 346 -20.74 -2.78 -11.13
N MET A 347 -20.18 -2.84 -12.34
CA MET A 347 -19.05 -3.72 -12.65
C MET A 347 -17.70 -3.10 -12.27
N ALA A 348 -17.55 -1.78 -12.38
CA ALA A 348 -16.32 -1.11 -11.99
C ALA A 348 -16.30 -0.91 -10.46
N ALA A 349 -15.15 -1.16 -9.83
CA ALA A 349 -14.93 -0.80 -8.44
C ALA A 349 -14.07 0.48 -8.39
N PRO A 350 -14.57 1.58 -7.80
CA PRO A 350 -13.78 2.80 -7.66
C PRO A 350 -12.71 2.62 -6.57
N ALA A 351 -11.51 3.12 -6.81
CA ALA A 351 -10.41 3.13 -5.86
C ALA A 351 -9.72 4.50 -5.85
N PHE A 352 -9.27 4.96 -4.70
CA PHE A 352 -8.53 6.21 -4.58
C PHE A 352 -7.03 5.92 -4.55
N ASP A 353 -6.26 6.55 -5.46
CA ASP A 353 -4.80 6.49 -5.44
C ASP A 353 -4.22 7.70 -4.68
N PRO A 354 -3.68 7.50 -3.46
CA PRO A 354 -3.08 8.57 -2.67
C PRO A 354 -1.78 9.11 -3.25
N ALA A 355 -1.11 8.39 -4.18
CA ALA A 355 0.12 8.87 -4.80
C ALA A 355 -0.13 10.02 -5.78
N THR A 356 -1.31 10.03 -6.41
CA THR A 356 -1.70 11.02 -7.43
C THR A 356 -2.89 11.87 -7.01
N SER A 357 -3.50 11.57 -5.85
CA SER A 357 -4.77 12.15 -5.42
C SER A 357 -5.88 12.01 -6.48
N THR A 358 -5.92 10.87 -7.20
CA THR A 358 -6.90 10.64 -8.26
C THR A 358 -7.67 9.34 -8.07
N MET A 359 -8.87 9.29 -8.64
CA MET A 359 -9.69 8.09 -8.70
C MET A 359 -9.21 7.14 -9.80
N ARG A 360 -9.34 5.84 -9.54
CA ARG A 360 -9.08 4.73 -10.45
C ARG A 360 -10.33 3.88 -10.57
N LEU A 361 -10.52 3.31 -11.76
CA LEU A 361 -11.57 2.32 -12.00
C LEU A 361 -10.93 0.94 -12.09
N LEU A 362 -11.26 0.07 -11.15
CA LEU A 362 -10.81 -1.31 -11.15
C LEU A 362 -11.80 -2.17 -11.94
N LEU A 363 -11.27 -2.88 -12.94
CA LEU A 363 -12.04 -3.77 -13.79
C LEU A 363 -11.60 -5.23 -13.62
N PRO A 364 -12.52 -6.20 -13.64
CA PRO A 364 -12.15 -7.61 -13.57
C PRO A 364 -11.39 -8.03 -14.83
N LEU A 365 -10.24 -8.68 -14.67
CA LEU A 365 -9.55 -9.36 -15.75
C LEU A 365 -9.77 -10.87 -15.63
N CYS A 366 -10.56 -11.39 -16.56
CA CYS A 366 -10.76 -12.80 -16.79
C CYS A 366 -9.74 -13.24 -17.86
N LEU A 367 -8.64 -13.85 -17.44
CA LEU A 367 -7.53 -14.24 -18.31
C LEU A 367 -7.45 -15.75 -18.52
N VAL A 368 -8.00 -16.54 -17.58
CA VAL A 368 -8.00 -18.00 -17.62
C VAL A 368 -9.38 -18.54 -17.99
N ASP A 369 -10.43 -18.00 -17.38
CA ASP A 369 -11.84 -18.35 -17.65
C ASP A 369 -12.65 -17.05 -17.77
N ASP A 370 -13.34 -16.84 -18.89
CA ASP A 370 -14.15 -15.66 -19.18
C ASP A 370 -15.18 -15.32 -18.07
N GLY A 371 -15.61 -16.29 -17.27
CA GLY A 371 -16.58 -16.11 -16.20
C GLY A 371 -15.98 -15.75 -14.82
N VAL A 372 -14.67 -15.83 -14.66
CA VAL A 372 -14.01 -15.70 -13.34
C VAL A 372 -12.90 -14.65 -13.41
N ALA A 373 -13.01 -13.61 -12.58
CA ALA A 373 -11.95 -12.63 -12.45
C ALA A 373 -10.73 -13.28 -11.79
N ASP A 374 -9.56 -13.21 -12.44
CA ASP A 374 -8.30 -13.70 -11.89
C ASP A 374 -7.54 -12.57 -11.15
N CYS A 375 -7.64 -11.36 -11.67
CA CYS A 375 -7.00 -10.16 -11.15
C CYS A 375 -7.81 -8.91 -11.54
N ALA A 376 -7.39 -7.73 -11.10
CA ALA A 376 -8.02 -6.46 -11.45
C ALA A 376 -7.08 -5.58 -12.29
N MET A 377 -7.58 -5.01 -13.38
CA MET A 377 -6.92 -3.93 -14.12
C MET A 377 -7.26 -2.60 -13.47
N SER A 378 -6.24 -1.79 -13.16
CA SER A 378 -6.41 -0.41 -12.72
C SER A 378 -6.43 0.52 -13.94
N LEU A 379 -7.55 1.22 -14.15
CA LEU A 379 -7.70 2.23 -15.17
C LEU A 379 -7.63 3.64 -14.59
N GLU A 380 -6.79 4.47 -15.18
CA GLU A 380 -6.72 5.91 -14.97
C GLU A 380 -7.44 6.64 -16.11
N LEU A 381 -8.29 7.64 -15.80
CA LEU A 381 -8.85 8.54 -16.81
C LEU A 381 -7.88 9.70 -17.06
N MET A 382 -7.21 9.67 -18.21
CA MET A 382 -6.23 10.69 -18.60
C MET A 382 -6.90 12.03 -18.93
N PRO A 383 -6.18 13.17 -18.86
CA PRO A 383 -6.70 14.47 -19.29
C PRO A 383 -7.18 14.52 -20.75
N SER A 384 -6.65 13.65 -21.61
CA SER A 384 -7.11 13.48 -23.00
C SER A 384 -8.47 12.80 -23.13
N GLY A 385 -8.99 12.27 -22.02
CA GLY A 385 -10.13 11.36 -21.99
C GLY A 385 -9.77 9.90 -22.25
N ALA A 386 -8.53 9.53 -22.61
CA ALA A 386 -8.22 8.10 -22.75
C ALA A 386 -8.21 7.39 -21.39
N TYR A 387 -8.68 6.14 -21.35
CA TYR A 387 -8.40 5.24 -20.23
C TYR A 387 -7.02 4.63 -20.41
N ARG A 388 -6.15 4.80 -19.40
CA ARG A 388 -4.83 4.17 -19.35
C ARG A 388 -4.87 3.00 -18.37
N GLY A 389 -4.59 1.79 -18.85
CA GLY A 389 -4.40 0.60 -18.01
C GLY A 389 -2.91 0.33 -17.82
N ALA A 390 -2.38 0.57 -16.63
CA ALA A 390 -0.94 0.48 -16.37
C ALA A 390 -0.57 -0.39 -15.14
N ALA A 391 -1.57 -0.92 -14.44
CA ALA A 391 -1.31 -1.77 -13.28
C ALA A 391 -2.34 -2.89 -13.12
N ILE A 392 -1.86 -4.00 -12.56
CA ILE A 392 -2.65 -5.20 -12.26
C ILE A 392 -2.51 -5.51 -10.77
N LEU A 393 -3.64 -5.75 -10.13
CA LEU A 393 -3.76 -6.04 -8.71
C LEU A 393 -4.29 -7.46 -8.51
N SER A 394 -3.82 -8.14 -7.48
CA SER A 394 -4.52 -9.34 -7.00
C SER A 394 -5.89 -8.94 -6.45
N LEU A 395 -6.87 -9.83 -6.50
CA LEU A 395 -8.23 -9.53 -6.02
C LEU A 395 -8.28 -9.06 -4.55
N PRO A 396 -7.53 -9.65 -3.59
CA PRO A 396 -7.53 -9.15 -2.21
C PRO A 396 -7.03 -7.72 -2.08
N ARG A 397 -6.04 -7.33 -2.90
CA ARG A 397 -5.46 -5.99 -2.91
C ARG A 397 -6.37 -4.99 -3.63
N ALA A 398 -6.98 -5.40 -4.73
CA ALA A 398 -8.04 -4.64 -5.38
C ALA A 398 -9.20 -4.34 -4.42
N TYR A 399 -9.62 -5.33 -3.62
CA TYR A 399 -10.64 -5.16 -2.59
C TYR A 399 -10.20 -4.14 -1.54
N ALA A 400 -8.97 -4.25 -1.02
CA ALA A 400 -8.46 -3.32 -0.02
C ALA A 400 -8.49 -1.86 -0.52
N CYS A 401 -8.06 -1.62 -1.76
CA CYS A 401 -8.12 -0.30 -2.39
C CYS A 401 -9.56 0.19 -2.59
N ALA A 402 -10.45 -0.65 -3.11
CA ALA A 402 -11.83 -0.27 -3.37
C ALA A 402 -12.64 -0.05 -2.09
N ARG A 403 -12.29 -0.78 -1.01
CA ARG A 403 -12.96 -0.67 0.28
C ARG A 403 -12.78 0.71 0.92
N VAL A 404 -11.69 1.42 0.62
CA VAL A 404 -11.50 2.82 1.02
C VAL A 404 -12.69 3.68 0.58
N VAL A 405 -13.18 3.47 -0.64
CA VAL A 405 -14.20 4.30 -1.27
C VAL A 405 -15.61 3.83 -0.94
N SER A 406 -15.85 2.51 -0.97
CA SER A 406 -17.17 1.93 -0.76
C SER A 406 -17.10 0.63 0.03
N ARG A 407 -18.05 0.40 0.93
CA ARG A 407 -18.24 -0.93 1.52
C ARG A 407 -18.86 -1.91 0.52
N ASP A 408 -19.80 -1.42 -0.27
CA ASP A 408 -20.52 -2.22 -1.25
C ASP A 408 -19.66 -2.38 -2.50
N GLN A 409 -19.20 -3.60 -2.73
CA GLN A 409 -18.31 -3.95 -3.84
C GLN A 409 -19.08 -4.68 -4.95
N PRO A 410 -18.60 -4.61 -6.21
CA PRO A 410 -19.11 -5.44 -7.29
C PRO A 410 -19.07 -6.93 -6.95
N ALA A 411 -19.96 -7.72 -7.54
CA ALA A 411 -20.07 -9.15 -7.24
C ALA A 411 -18.75 -9.93 -7.46
N TRP A 412 -17.93 -9.55 -8.45
CA TRP A 412 -16.64 -10.19 -8.71
C TRP A 412 -15.57 -9.88 -7.66
N LEU A 413 -15.77 -8.82 -6.86
CA LEU A 413 -14.87 -8.36 -5.81
C LEU A 413 -15.52 -8.49 -4.42
N SER A 414 -16.50 -9.38 -4.26
CA SER A 414 -17.14 -9.56 -2.97
C SER A 414 -16.16 -10.19 -1.95
N PRO A 415 -16.24 -9.79 -0.66
CA PRO A 415 -15.32 -10.30 0.36
C PRO A 415 -15.43 -11.81 0.57
N GLU A 416 -16.56 -12.44 0.22
CA GLU A 416 -16.74 -13.90 0.29
C GLU A 416 -15.88 -14.64 -0.73
N ILE A 417 -15.58 -14.01 -1.87
CA ILE A 417 -14.84 -14.60 -2.98
C ILE A 417 -13.34 -14.30 -2.82
N VAL A 418 -13.00 -13.10 -2.35
CA VAL A 418 -11.62 -12.58 -2.45
C VAL A 418 -10.84 -12.55 -1.13
N LEU A 419 -11.51 -12.71 0.03
CA LEU A 419 -10.91 -12.72 1.37
C LEU A 419 -11.20 -14.02 2.12
#